data_AF-A0A3C2DUG3-F1
#
_entry.id   AF-A0A3C2DUG3-F1
#
_cell.length_a   1.000
_cell.length_b   1.000
_cell.length_c   1.000
_cell.angle_alpha   90.00
_cell.angle_beta   90.00
_cell.angle_gamma   90.00
#
_symmetry.space_group_name_H-M   'P 1'
#
loop_
_entity.id
_entity.type
_entity.pdbx_description
1 polymer ?
#
loop_
_entity_poly.entity_id
_entity_poly.type
_entity_poly.pdbx_seq_one_letter_code
_entity_poly.pdbx_strand_id
1 'polypeptide(L)'
;MLVTLDKICKSFLDEVVLKDVSLSINENERIGLLGVNGAGKSTLLNIITGILPFDSGTRTVKSSLEIGYLKQNEALNSENTLREEIEDALAEVYEVREKLLETSKLISDSTPDTDEYKKLSETYEKLTSQYDALDGYTADTRINIVLNGLGFGDFNLEQKTAHLSGGEKIRFGIAKILLHNPELLILDEPTNHLDFSMLSWLEDYLSSYKGSVLIVSHDRYFLDKVADNICEIENGSLYKYKGGYSAFLTQKAERMRHAEKEYEKQQSELAAMRDYVAKNLAKSSSSNSVGSRVKALEKMELQAKPNPKQKEVRFKFEYDFEPHKVVLSCKDVGIFVGNASTGKQLYENISLEVLKGEKVAIIGKNGVGKSSFLKAILKKIPYSGQIKFGGNVKVAYFD
;
A
#
# COMPACT_ATOMS: atom_id res chain seq x y z
N MET A 1 10.91 -1.03 -19.85
CA MET A 1 9.61 -1.62 -19.41
C MET A 1 9.93 -2.78 -18.49
N LEU A 2 9.36 -2.81 -17.28
CA LEU A 2 9.77 -3.74 -16.22
C LEU A 2 8.88 -5.00 -16.18
N VAL A 3 7.56 -4.82 -16.13
CA VAL A 3 6.57 -5.90 -16.09
C VAL A 3 5.43 -5.60 -17.04
N THR A 4 4.97 -6.62 -17.78
CA THR A 4 3.77 -6.57 -18.61
C THR A 4 2.88 -7.75 -18.30
N LEU A 5 1.62 -7.45 -18.02
CA LEU A 5 0.51 -8.37 -17.92
C LEU A 5 -0.38 -8.14 -19.14
N ASP A 6 -0.70 -9.20 -19.88
CA ASP A 6 -1.68 -9.14 -20.96
C ASP A 6 -2.80 -10.16 -20.71
N LYS A 7 -4.02 -9.65 -20.58
CA LYS A 7 -5.27 -10.41 -20.43
C LYS A 7 -5.20 -11.48 -19.34
N ILE A 8 -4.64 -11.11 -18.19
CA ILE A 8 -4.54 -12.00 -17.03
C ILE A 8 -5.93 -12.27 -16.47
N CYS A 9 -6.27 -13.55 -16.35
CA CYS A 9 -7.44 -14.01 -15.63
C CYS A 9 -7.03 -14.82 -14.40
N LYS A 10 -7.75 -14.60 -13.30
CA LYS A 10 -7.58 -15.38 -12.07
C LYS A 10 -8.92 -15.62 -11.40
N SER A 11 -9.20 -16.87 -11.11
CA SER A 11 -10.37 -17.33 -10.37
C SER A 11 -9.93 -18.12 -9.14
N PHE A 12 -10.74 -18.06 -8.09
CA PHE A 12 -10.62 -18.95 -6.94
C PHE A 12 -11.95 -19.70 -6.80
N LEU A 13 -11.89 -21.03 -6.90
CA LEU A 13 -13.07 -21.87 -7.01
C LEU A 13 -13.93 -21.38 -8.20
N ASP A 14 -15.15 -20.91 -7.94
CA ASP A 14 -16.09 -20.42 -8.94
C ASP A 14 -16.13 -18.88 -9.04
N GLU A 15 -15.35 -18.15 -8.22
CA GLU A 15 -15.33 -16.69 -8.22
C GLU A 15 -14.17 -16.15 -9.06
N VAL A 16 -14.50 -15.41 -10.13
CA VAL A 16 -13.54 -14.71 -10.96
C VAL A 16 -13.09 -13.43 -10.24
N VAL A 17 -11.82 -13.38 -9.84
CA VAL A 17 -11.23 -12.25 -9.12
C VAL A 17 -10.59 -11.26 -10.08
N LEU A 18 -9.91 -11.74 -11.12
CA LEU A 18 -9.33 -10.91 -12.19
C LEU A 18 -9.83 -11.42 -13.54
N LYS A 19 -10.29 -10.51 -14.39
CA LYS A 19 -10.86 -10.80 -15.71
C LYS A 19 -10.20 -9.88 -16.75
N ASP A 20 -9.46 -10.50 -17.67
CA ASP A 20 -8.78 -9.83 -18.79
C ASP A 20 -7.94 -8.62 -18.35
N VAL A 21 -7.22 -8.75 -17.24
CA VAL A 21 -6.41 -7.66 -16.69
C VAL A 21 -5.12 -7.49 -17.50
N SER A 22 -4.99 -6.35 -18.17
CA SER A 22 -3.75 -5.93 -18.82
C SER A 22 -3.15 -4.72 -18.11
N LEU A 23 -1.85 -4.78 -17.80
CA LEU A 23 -1.10 -3.74 -17.09
C LEU A 23 0.35 -3.75 -17.56
N SER A 24 0.89 -2.57 -17.89
CA SER A 24 2.33 -2.39 -18.12
C SER A 24 2.90 -1.44 -17.10
N ILE A 25 3.98 -1.86 -16.45
CA ILE A 25 4.78 -1.08 -15.51
C ILE A 25 6.07 -0.70 -16.23
N ASN A 26 6.24 0.60 -16.47
CA ASN A 26 7.43 1.13 -17.12
C ASN A 26 8.51 1.48 -16.10
N GLU A 27 9.70 1.87 -16.58
CA GLU A 27 10.78 2.40 -15.74
C GLU A 27 10.40 3.80 -15.23
N ASN A 28 10.77 4.10 -13.99
CA ASN A 28 10.52 5.36 -13.29
C ASN A 28 9.03 5.73 -13.19
N GLU A 29 8.15 4.73 -13.21
CA GLU A 29 6.70 4.93 -13.15
C GLU A 29 6.18 4.70 -11.72
N ARG A 30 5.36 5.65 -11.23
CA ARG A 30 4.71 5.54 -9.91
C ARG A 30 3.22 5.25 -10.10
N ILE A 31 2.78 4.09 -9.64
CA ILE A 31 1.42 3.60 -9.83
C ILE A 31 0.75 3.41 -8.47
N GLY A 32 -0.38 4.07 -8.26
CA GLY A 32 -1.28 3.77 -7.15
C GLY A 32 -2.31 2.71 -7.55
N LEU A 33 -2.42 1.62 -6.80
CA LEU A 33 -3.39 0.55 -7.01
C LEU A 33 -4.55 0.66 -6.02
N LEU A 34 -5.75 0.87 -6.56
CA LEU A 34 -7.00 1.04 -5.84
C LEU A 34 -7.99 -0.09 -6.15
N GLY A 35 -8.96 -0.25 -5.27
CA GLY A 35 -10.05 -1.20 -5.40
C GLY A 35 -10.70 -1.46 -4.05
N VAL A 36 -11.93 -1.95 -4.04
CA VAL A 36 -12.61 -2.37 -2.81
C VAL A 36 -11.88 -3.54 -2.14
N ASN A 37 -12.17 -3.81 -0.87
CA ASN A 37 -11.66 -5.00 -0.22
C ASN A 37 -12.21 -6.25 -0.92
N GLY A 38 -11.33 -7.21 -1.20
CA GLY A 38 -11.67 -8.38 -2.02
C GLY A 38 -11.67 -8.14 -3.53
N ALA A 39 -11.37 -6.95 -4.03
CA ALA A 39 -11.30 -6.68 -5.47
C ALA A 39 -10.17 -7.41 -6.22
N GLY A 40 -9.23 -8.04 -5.51
CA GLY A 40 -8.10 -8.74 -6.11
C GLY A 40 -6.78 -7.96 -6.15
N LYS A 41 -6.62 -6.88 -5.36
CA LYS A 41 -5.38 -6.08 -5.27
C LYS A 41 -4.15 -6.94 -4.93
N SER A 42 -4.16 -7.60 -3.77
CA SER A 42 -3.06 -8.47 -3.34
C SER A 42 -2.89 -9.69 -4.26
N THR A 43 -3.97 -10.18 -4.89
CA THR A 43 -3.90 -11.20 -5.94
C THR A 43 -3.09 -10.71 -7.14
N LEU A 44 -3.36 -9.50 -7.62
CA LEU A 44 -2.62 -8.89 -8.72
C LEU A 44 -1.15 -8.66 -8.32
N LEU A 45 -0.88 -8.15 -7.12
CA LEU A 45 0.50 -7.97 -6.63
C LEU A 45 1.28 -9.30 -6.61
N ASN A 46 0.65 -10.38 -6.12
CA ASN A 46 1.26 -11.70 -6.08
C ASN A 46 1.50 -12.30 -7.48
N ILE A 47 0.65 -11.98 -8.46
CA ILE A 47 0.89 -12.35 -9.87
C ILE A 47 2.05 -11.53 -10.44
N ILE A 48 2.09 -10.22 -10.19
CA ILE A 48 3.19 -9.34 -10.64
C ILE A 48 4.53 -9.84 -10.10
N THR A 49 4.60 -10.24 -8.84
CA THR A 49 5.83 -10.75 -8.20
C THR A 49 6.15 -12.20 -8.57
N GLY A 50 5.22 -12.93 -9.21
CA GLY A 50 5.38 -14.33 -9.58
C GLY A 50 5.15 -15.32 -8.42
N ILE A 51 4.67 -14.85 -7.27
CA ILE A 51 4.32 -15.68 -6.10
C ILE A 51 3.08 -16.52 -6.39
N LEU A 52 2.11 -15.98 -7.14
CA LEU A 52 0.84 -16.64 -7.44
C LEU A 52 0.70 -16.90 -8.95
N PRO A 53 0.36 -18.14 -9.38
CA PRO A 53 0.05 -18.43 -10.77
C PRO A 53 -1.32 -17.88 -11.19
N PHE A 54 -1.48 -17.61 -12.48
CA PHE A 54 -2.72 -17.16 -13.13
C PHE A 54 -3.27 -18.23 -14.08
N ASP A 55 -4.54 -18.11 -14.45
CA ASP A 55 -5.26 -19.18 -15.16
C ASP A 55 -5.16 -19.00 -16.69
N SER A 56 -5.12 -17.76 -17.17
CA SER A 56 -4.88 -17.42 -18.58
C SER A 56 -4.23 -16.04 -18.73
N GLY A 57 -3.73 -15.75 -19.94
CA GLY A 57 -3.02 -14.51 -20.26
C GLY A 57 -1.51 -14.71 -20.33
N THR A 58 -0.75 -13.62 -20.37
CA THR A 58 0.72 -13.67 -20.36
C THR A 58 1.31 -12.68 -19.36
N ARG A 59 2.39 -13.09 -18.71
CA ARG A 59 3.22 -12.26 -17.83
C ARG A 59 4.64 -12.25 -18.38
N THR A 60 5.11 -11.07 -18.74
CA THR A 60 6.47 -10.82 -19.23
C THR A 60 7.19 -9.92 -18.23
N VAL A 61 8.43 -10.26 -17.90
CA VAL A 61 9.27 -9.52 -16.94
C VAL A 61 10.63 -9.26 -17.57
N LYS A 62 11.19 -8.08 -17.33
CA LYS A 62 12.57 -7.73 -17.72
C LYS A 62 13.55 -8.76 -17.12
N SER A 63 14.55 -9.15 -17.91
CA SER A 63 15.58 -10.09 -17.43
C SER A 63 16.34 -9.47 -16.25
N SER A 64 16.58 -10.26 -15.22
CA SER A 64 17.22 -9.83 -13.97
C SER A 64 16.51 -8.69 -13.23
N LEU A 65 15.19 -8.52 -13.44
CA LEU A 65 14.43 -7.53 -12.69
C LEU A 65 14.41 -7.86 -11.20
N GLU A 66 14.86 -6.92 -10.40
CA GLU A 66 14.73 -6.98 -8.96
C GLU A 66 13.42 -6.33 -8.48
N ILE A 67 12.61 -7.10 -7.74
CA ILE A 67 11.33 -6.64 -7.19
C ILE A 67 11.41 -6.71 -5.66
N GLY A 68 11.35 -5.56 -5.00
CA GLY A 68 11.15 -5.52 -3.54
C GLY A 68 9.67 -5.44 -3.23
N TYR A 69 9.15 -6.38 -2.46
CA TYR A 69 7.72 -6.47 -2.13
C TYR A 69 7.49 -6.48 -0.62
N LEU A 70 6.86 -5.43 -0.12
CA LEU A 70 6.35 -5.36 1.25
C LEU A 70 4.89 -5.81 1.26
N LYS A 71 4.63 -7.02 1.77
CA LYS A 71 3.27 -7.50 1.98
C LYS A 71 2.63 -6.89 3.21
N GLN A 72 1.32 -6.71 3.14
CA GLN A 72 0.51 -6.31 4.27
C GLN A 72 0.64 -7.34 5.41
N ASN A 73 0.96 -6.88 6.61
CA ASN A 73 1.06 -7.68 7.85
C ASN A 73 2.14 -8.77 7.85
N GLU A 74 3.07 -8.80 6.90
CA GLU A 74 4.24 -9.69 6.94
C GLU A 74 5.30 -9.07 7.87
N ALA A 75 5.16 -9.33 9.17
CA ALA A 75 6.09 -8.81 10.17
C ALA A 75 7.42 -9.55 10.08
N LEU A 76 8.52 -8.79 10.09
CA LEU A 76 9.87 -9.34 10.25
C LEU A 76 9.94 -10.10 11.59
N ASN A 77 10.01 -11.42 11.50
CA ASN A 77 10.18 -12.33 12.63
C ASN A 77 11.50 -13.09 12.43
N SER A 78 12.59 -12.33 12.54
CA SER A 78 13.95 -12.84 12.48
C SER A 78 14.56 -12.82 13.88
N GLU A 79 15.44 -13.77 14.17
CA GLU A 79 16.26 -13.74 15.39
C GLU A 79 17.50 -12.84 15.23
N ASN A 80 17.73 -12.33 14.01
CA ASN A 80 18.82 -11.41 13.69
C ASN A 80 18.65 -10.07 14.39
N THR A 81 19.77 -9.39 14.60
CA THR A 81 19.86 -7.99 15.02
C THR A 81 19.42 -7.05 13.90
N LEU A 82 19.08 -5.81 14.23
CA LEU A 82 18.77 -4.80 13.21
C LEU A 82 19.99 -4.56 12.30
N ARG A 83 21.21 -4.59 12.85
CA ARG A 83 22.45 -4.49 12.09
C ARG A 83 22.56 -5.60 11.04
N GLU A 84 22.40 -6.85 11.46
CA GLU A 84 22.49 -8.00 10.56
C GLU A 84 21.46 -7.92 9.42
N GLU A 85 20.24 -7.46 9.69
CA GLU A 85 19.22 -7.26 8.65
C GLU A 85 19.54 -6.11 7.68
N ILE A 86 20.20 -5.05 8.16
CA ILE A 86 20.70 -3.95 7.30
C ILE A 86 21.85 -4.45 6.44
N GLU A 87 22.75 -5.25 7.02
CA GLU A 87 23.88 -5.85 6.32
C GLU A 87 23.41 -6.84 5.24
N ASP A 88 22.40 -7.66 5.56
CA ASP A 88 21.74 -8.55 4.59
C ASP A 88 21.12 -7.77 3.42
N ALA A 89 20.43 -6.66 3.69
CA ALA A 89 19.86 -5.81 2.64
C ALA A 89 20.89 -5.13 1.73
N LEU A 90 22.15 -5.06 2.17
CA LEU A 90 23.27 -4.44 1.46
C LEU A 90 24.38 -5.46 1.15
N ALA A 91 24.07 -6.76 1.21
CA ALA A 91 25.07 -7.82 1.13
C ALA A 91 25.89 -7.73 -0.16
N GLU A 92 25.24 -7.49 -1.31
CA GLU A 92 25.92 -7.33 -2.60
C GLU A 92 26.86 -6.10 -2.60
N VAL A 93 26.42 -4.98 -2.01
CA VAL A 93 27.23 -3.76 -1.89
C VAL A 93 28.50 -4.03 -1.08
N TYR A 94 28.37 -4.73 0.04
CA TYR A 94 29.49 -5.06 0.90
C TYR A 94 30.42 -6.10 0.28
N GLU A 95 29.88 -7.12 -0.39
CA GLU A 95 30.67 -8.12 -1.11
C GLU A 95 31.51 -7.47 -2.21
N VAL A 96 30.92 -6.60 -3.03
CA VAL A 96 31.63 -5.86 -4.08
C VAL A 96 32.68 -4.93 -3.47
N ARG A 97 32.35 -4.25 -2.35
CA ARG A 97 33.30 -3.38 -1.65
C ARG A 97 34.53 -4.14 -1.14
N GLU A 98 34.33 -5.30 -0.52
CA GLU A 98 35.43 -6.14 -0.02
C GLU A 98 36.32 -6.62 -1.16
N LYS A 99 35.73 -7.16 -2.24
CA LYS A 99 36.47 -7.56 -3.45
C LYS A 99 37.26 -6.41 -4.06
N LEU A 100 36.71 -5.20 -4.07
CA LEU A 100 37.38 -4.00 -4.58
C LEU A 100 38.60 -3.65 -3.73
N LEU A 101 38.48 -3.70 -2.40
CA LEU A 101 39.61 -3.46 -1.47
C LEU A 101 40.71 -4.53 -1.61
N GLU A 102 40.33 -5.81 -1.69
CA GLU A 102 41.27 -6.91 -1.92
C GLU A 102 42.01 -6.77 -3.25
N THR A 103 41.28 -6.49 -4.33
CA THR A 103 41.86 -6.31 -5.66
C THR A 103 42.81 -5.10 -5.68
N SER A 104 42.43 -3.99 -5.03
CA SER A 104 43.29 -2.80 -4.90
C SER A 104 44.61 -3.10 -4.19
N LYS A 105 44.57 -3.94 -3.14
CA LYS A 105 45.76 -4.39 -2.44
C LYS A 105 46.64 -5.27 -3.32
N LEU A 106 46.07 -6.24 -4.03
CA LEU A 106 46.81 -7.11 -4.96
C LEU A 106 47.47 -6.32 -6.09
N ILE A 107 46.79 -5.31 -6.64
CA ILE A 107 47.38 -4.41 -7.65
C ILE A 107 48.61 -3.71 -7.07
N SER A 108 48.51 -3.19 -5.84
CA SER A 108 49.60 -2.46 -5.16
C SER A 108 50.82 -3.35 -4.88
N ASP A 109 50.60 -4.64 -4.60
CA ASP A 109 51.66 -5.63 -4.34
C ASP A 109 52.24 -6.25 -5.63
N SER A 110 51.57 -6.05 -6.79
CA SER A 110 51.97 -6.61 -8.08
C SER A 110 52.95 -5.71 -8.84
N THR A 111 53.76 -6.31 -9.72
CA THR A 111 54.67 -5.55 -10.58
C THR A 111 53.95 -4.96 -11.79
N PRO A 112 54.14 -3.65 -12.09
CA PRO A 112 53.56 -3.02 -13.26
C PRO A 112 53.89 -3.75 -14.57
N ASP A 113 52.99 -3.63 -15.55
CA ASP A 113 53.11 -4.20 -16.91
C ASP A 113 53.15 -5.73 -17.03
N THR A 114 52.95 -6.46 -15.93
CA THR A 114 52.74 -7.92 -15.98
C THR A 114 51.33 -8.29 -16.45
N ASP A 115 51.17 -9.50 -16.99
CA ASP A 115 49.85 -10.03 -17.37
C ASP A 115 48.90 -10.16 -16.15
N GLU A 116 49.47 -10.39 -14.96
CA GLU A 116 48.75 -10.40 -13.69
C GLU A 116 48.22 -9.00 -13.35
N TYR A 117 49.07 -7.96 -13.42
CA TYR A 117 48.68 -6.56 -13.22
C TYR A 117 47.55 -6.14 -14.15
N LYS A 118 47.62 -6.50 -15.45
CA LYS A 118 46.58 -6.18 -16.43
C LYS A 118 45.24 -6.83 -16.07
N LYS A 119 45.23 -8.12 -15.71
CA LYS A 119 44.01 -8.84 -15.30
C LYS A 119 43.40 -8.27 -14.02
N LEU A 120 44.23 -7.92 -13.03
CA LEU A 120 43.78 -7.29 -11.80
C LEU A 120 43.17 -5.91 -12.08
N SER A 121 43.81 -5.12 -12.95
CA SER A 121 43.30 -3.80 -13.37
C SER A 121 41.94 -3.90 -14.06
N GLU A 122 41.77 -4.83 -15.02
CA GLU A 122 40.47 -5.08 -15.67
C GLU A 122 39.39 -5.53 -14.67
N THR A 123 39.76 -6.34 -13.68
CA THR A 123 38.84 -6.79 -12.63
C THR A 123 38.43 -5.62 -11.73
N TYR A 124 39.38 -4.77 -11.36
CA TYR A 124 39.12 -3.57 -10.57
C TYR A 124 38.20 -2.58 -11.28
N GLU A 125 38.38 -2.37 -12.58
CA GLU A 125 37.49 -1.52 -13.40
C GLU A 125 36.04 -2.06 -13.42
N LYS A 126 35.88 -3.39 -13.58
CA LYS A 126 34.57 -4.04 -13.52
C LYS A 126 33.91 -3.91 -12.15
N LEU A 127 34.66 -4.17 -11.08
CA LEU A 127 34.16 -4.05 -9.70
C LEU A 127 33.79 -2.60 -9.37
N THR A 128 34.58 -1.63 -9.82
CA THR A 128 34.28 -0.20 -9.65
C THR A 128 32.97 0.16 -10.35
N SER A 129 32.79 -0.26 -11.59
CA SER A 129 31.55 -0.04 -12.36
C SER A 129 30.34 -0.71 -11.70
N GLN A 130 30.50 -1.91 -11.13
CA GLN A 130 29.46 -2.59 -10.36
C GLN A 130 29.13 -1.84 -9.07
N TYR A 131 30.14 -1.39 -8.33
CA TYR A 131 29.95 -0.64 -7.09
C TYR A 131 29.25 0.70 -7.32
N ASP A 132 29.56 1.39 -8.42
CA ASP A 132 28.83 2.58 -8.88
C ASP A 132 27.36 2.27 -9.20
N ALA A 133 27.09 1.18 -9.94
CA ALA A 133 25.73 0.79 -10.30
C ALA A 133 24.87 0.43 -9.08
N LEU A 134 25.48 -0.08 -8.02
CA LEU A 134 24.82 -0.38 -6.74
C LEU A 134 24.65 0.86 -5.83
N ASP A 135 25.01 2.06 -6.31
CA ASP A 135 25.06 3.30 -5.54
C ASP A 135 25.92 3.16 -4.26
N GLY A 136 26.97 2.32 -4.31
CA GLY A 136 27.71 1.83 -3.15
C GLY A 136 28.39 2.93 -2.32
N TYR A 137 28.90 3.97 -2.96
CA TYR A 137 29.51 5.14 -2.29
C TYR A 137 28.53 5.91 -1.39
N THR A 138 27.23 5.80 -1.66
CA THR A 138 26.19 6.48 -0.90
C THR A 138 25.50 5.57 0.12
N ALA A 139 25.89 4.29 0.19
CA ALA A 139 25.21 3.28 1.01
C ALA A 139 25.11 3.69 2.49
N ASP A 140 26.21 4.14 3.12
CA ASP A 140 26.21 4.59 4.51
C ASP A 140 25.31 5.82 4.73
N THR A 141 25.27 6.73 3.76
CA THR A 141 24.39 7.91 3.81
C THR A 141 22.93 7.49 3.66
N ARG A 142 22.64 6.55 2.75
CA ARG A 142 21.31 5.98 2.52
C ARG A 142 20.80 5.26 3.78
N ILE A 143 21.64 4.47 4.45
CA ILE A 143 21.33 3.85 5.75
C ILE A 143 20.86 4.91 6.74
N ASN A 144 21.65 5.96 6.93
CA ASN A 144 21.31 7.03 7.87
C ASN A 144 20.01 7.76 7.49
N ILE A 145 19.81 8.09 6.21
CA ILE A 145 18.59 8.78 5.74
C ILE A 145 17.35 7.92 5.99
N VAL A 146 17.39 6.65 5.61
CA VAL A 146 16.26 5.72 5.72
C VAL A 146 15.93 5.42 7.18
N LEU A 147 16.94 5.12 8.00
CA LEU A 147 16.71 4.81 9.42
C LEU A 147 16.20 6.03 10.18
N ASN A 148 16.78 7.21 9.99
CA ASN A 148 16.28 8.43 10.64
C ASN A 148 14.85 8.77 10.20
N GLY A 149 14.56 8.68 8.90
CA GLY A 149 13.25 8.96 8.34
C GLY A 149 12.13 8.07 8.90
N LEU A 150 12.43 6.80 9.16
CA LEU A 150 11.49 5.82 9.71
C LEU A 150 11.55 5.70 11.24
N GLY A 151 12.34 6.55 11.91
CA GLY A 151 12.41 6.67 13.38
C GLY A 151 13.32 5.65 14.07
N PHE A 152 14.29 5.08 13.36
CA PHE A 152 15.30 4.15 13.88
C PHE A 152 16.67 4.80 14.16
N GLY A 153 16.79 6.13 14.02
CA GLY A 153 18.06 6.85 14.24
C GLY A 153 18.69 6.62 15.62
N ASP A 154 17.85 6.58 16.67
CA ASP A 154 18.30 6.39 18.06
C ASP A 154 18.16 4.93 18.54
N PHE A 155 17.83 3.99 17.64
CA PHE A 155 17.65 2.60 18.03
C PHE A 155 18.99 1.90 18.24
N ASN A 156 19.04 0.99 19.22
CA ASN A 156 20.18 0.09 19.36
C ASN A 156 20.15 -0.94 18.23
N LEU A 157 21.09 -0.84 17.29
CA LEU A 157 21.17 -1.74 16.14
C LEU A 157 21.51 -3.19 16.51
N GLU A 158 22.06 -3.42 17.71
CA GLU A 158 22.33 -4.76 18.25
C GLU A 158 21.09 -5.44 18.84
N GLN A 159 19.96 -4.72 18.90
CA GLN A 159 18.70 -5.31 19.34
C GLN A 159 18.17 -6.30 18.28
N LYS A 160 17.62 -7.43 18.73
CA LYS A 160 16.92 -8.39 17.86
C LYS A 160 15.64 -7.82 17.26
N THR A 161 15.38 -8.14 16.00
CA THR A 161 14.14 -7.70 15.31
C THR A 161 12.89 -8.28 15.97
N ALA A 162 12.99 -9.48 16.55
CA ALA A 162 11.92 -10.11 17.32
C ALA A 162 11.38 -9.24 18.49
N HIS A 163 12.23 -8.40 19.08
CA HIS A 163 11.87 -7.51 20.20
C HIS A 163 11.15 -6.21 19.79
N LEU A 164 11.07 -5.92 18.48
CA LEU A 164 10.32 -4.78 17.98
C LEU A 164 8.81 -5.00 18.17
N SER A 165 8.06 -3.92 18.44
CA SER A 165 6.60 -3.95 18.38
C SER A 165 6.11 -4.21 16.94
N GLY A 166 4.86 -4.67 16.77
CA GLY A 166 4.33 -4.97 15.43
C GLY A 166 4.42 -3.79 14.44
N GLY A 167 4.17 -2.56 14.91
CA GLY A 167 4.33 -1.36 14.09
C GLY A 167 5.79 -1.06 13.75
N GLU A 168 6.71 -1.25 14.71
CA GLU A 168 8.15 -1.12 14.45
C GLU A 168 8.65 -2.17 13.46
N LYS A 169 8.20 -3.41 13.54
CA LYS A 169 8.55 -4.46 12.57
C LYS A 169 8.17 -4.08 11.14
N ILE A 170 6.97 -3.52 10.95
CA ILE A 170 6.52 -3.07 9.63
C ILE A 170 7.34 -1.88 9.14
N ARG A 171 7.61 -0.89 10.01
CA ARG A 171 8.48 0.25 9.65
C ARG A 171 9.89 -0.19 9.28
N PHE A 172 10.45 -1.14 10.03
CA PHE A 172 11.76 -1.69 9.73
C PHE A 172 11.74 -2.52 8.43
N GLY A 173 10.64 -3.21 8.13
CA GLY A 173 10.41 -3.86 6.84
C GLY A 173 10.43 -2.89 5.67
N ILE A 174 9.79 -1.71 5.82
CA ILE A 174 9.92 -0.61 4.85
C ILE A 174 11.39 -0.21 4.72
N ALA A 175 12.09 0.01 5.84
CA ALA A 175 13.50 0.41 5.82
C ALA A 175 14.36 -0.59 5.05
N LYS A 176 14.24 -1.89 5.35
CA LYS A 176 15.01 -2.97 4.71
C LYS A 176 14.84 -2.96 3.19
N ILE A 177 13.60 -2.88 2.71
CA ILE A 177 13.32 -2.89 1.27
C ILE A 177 13.80 -1.61 0.58
N LEU A 178 13.70 -0.45 1.25
CA LEU A 178 14.24 0.80 0.70
C LEU A 178 15.78 0.79 0.63
N LEU A 179 16.45 0.10 1.55
CA LEU A 179 17.91 -0.04 1.55
C LEU A 179 18.42 -0.95 0.43
N HIS A 180 17.65 -2.00 0.12
CA HIS A 180 17.89 -2.91 -0.98
C HIS A 180 17.78 -2.22 -2.36
N ASN A 181 17.02 -1.12 -2.46
CA ASN A 181 16.94 -0.27 -3.65
C ASN A 181 16.55 -1.01 -4.97
N PRO A 182 15.46 -1.80 -4.98
CA PRO A 182 15.04 -2.58 -6.14
C PRO A 182 14.58 -1.73 -7.34
N GLU A 183 14.71 -2.26 -8.56
CA GLU A 183 14.19 -1.60 -9.77
C GLU A 183 12.65 -1.37 -9.72
N LEU A 184 11.92 -2.33 -9.12
CA LEU A 184 10.48 -2.21 -8.86
C LEU A 184 10.17 -2.38 -7.38
N LEU A 185 9.68 -1.32 -6.74
CA LEU A 185 9.24 -1.32 -5.36
C LEU A 185 7.72 -1.51 -5.28
N ILE A 186 7.26 -2.52 -4.54
CA ILE A 186 5.84 -2.80 -4.30
C ILE A 186 5.54 -2.67 -2.81
N LEU A 187 4.62 -1.77 -2.47
CA LEU A 187 4.22 -1.51 -1.08
C LEU A 187 2.72 -1.76 -0.89
N ASP A 188 2.35 -2.75 -0.09
CA ASP A 188 0.95 -3.05 0.24
C ASP A 188 0.56 -2.40 1.58
N GLU A 189 -0.21 -1.31 1.52
CA GLU A 189 -0.69 -0.50 2.64
C GLU A 189 0.41 0.02 3.59
N PRO A 190 1.45 0.72 3.08
CA PRO A 190 2.59 1.18 3.88
C PRO A 190 2.22 2.26 4.91
N THR A 191 1.08 2.93 4.74
CA THR A 191 0.67 4.12 5.51
C THR A 191 0.13 3.81 6.91
N ASN A 192 -0.33 2.58 7.16
CA ASN A 192 -1.12 2.25 8.36
C ASN A 192 -0.33 2.31 9.69
N HIS A 193 1.01 2.25 9.63
CA HIS A 193 1.86 2.21 10.82
C HIS A 193 2.83 3.39 10.91
N LEU A 194 2.63 4.41 10.07
CA LEU A 194 3.44 5.62 10.02
C LEU A 194 2.73 6.75 10.74
N ASP A 195 3.49 7.56 11.48
CA ASP A 195 2.97 8.84 11.93
C ASP A 195 3.11 9.89 10.83
N PHE A 196 2.55 11.08 11.05
CA PHE A 196 2.54 12.15 10.04
C PHE A 196 3.95 12.54 9.57
N SER A 197 4.94 12.58 10.47
CA SER A 197 6.31 12.91 10.11
C SER A 197 6.95 11.83 9.23
N MET A 198 6.78 10.55 9.59
CA MET A 198 7.30 9.43 8.81
C MET A 198 6.59 9.30 7.47
N LEU A 199 5.29 9.56 7.42
CA LEU A 199 4.50 9.56 6.20
C LEU A 199 4.98 10.64 5.23
N SER A 200 5.13 11.88 5.70
CA SER A 200 5.64 12.98 4.88
C SER A 200 7.05 12.69 4.37
N TRP A 201 7.93 12.11 5.20
CA TRP A 201 9.26 11.70 4.77
C TRP A 201 9.20 10.61 3.71
N LEU A 202 8.33 9.60 3.88
CA LEU A 202 8.19 8.51 2.92
C LEU A 202 7.65 9.03 1.58
N GLU A 203 6.71 9.97 1.59
CA GLU A 203 6.24 10.63 0.38
C GLU A 203 7.39 11.29 -0.38
N ASP A 204 8.20 12.09 0.31
CA ASP A 204 9.31 12.82 -0.30
C ASP A 204 10.40 11.85 -0.81
N TYR A 205 10.71 10.81 -0.03
CA TYR A 205 11.64 9.76 -0.42
C TYR A 205 11.16 9.06 -1.68
N LEU A 206 9.90 8.58 -1.67
CA LEU A 206 9.32 7.87 -2.80
C LEU A 206 9.23 8.76 -4.02
N SER A 207 8.86 10.04 -3.92
CA SER A 207 8.82 10.96 -5.06
C SER A 207 10.19 11.15 -5.75
N SER A 208 11.29 11.02 -5.00
CA SER A 208 12.66 11.11 -5.54
C SER A 208 13.26 9.75 -5.92
N TYR A 209 12.56 8.64 -5.65
CA TYR A 209 13.02 7.29 -5.94
C TYR A 209 13.28 7.13 -7.44
N LYS A 210 14.47 6.61 -7.79
CA LYS A 210 14.90 6.41 -9.18
C LYS A 210 14.16 5.23 -9.83
N GLY A 211 13.80 4.19 -9.08
CA GLY A 211 13.08 3.04 -9.62
C GLY A 211 11.58 3.29 -9.81
N SER A 212 10.87 2.24 -10.22
CA SER A 212 9.40 2.27 -10.33
C SER A 212 8.76 1.88 -9.01
N VAL A 213 7.58 2.44 -8.72
CA VAL A 213 6.87 2.21 -7.45
C VAL A 213 5.42 1.82 -7.73
N LEU A 214 4.96 0.72 -7.13
CA LEU A 214 3.58 0.29 -7.14
C LEU A 214 3.05 0.27 -5.70
N ILE A 215 2.06 1.08 -5.40
CA ILE A 215 1.57 1.30 -4.04
C ILE A 215 0.11 0.91 -3.95
N VAL A 216 -0.25 0.03 -3.03
CA VAL A 216 -1.64 -0.11 -2.56
C VAL A 216 -1.80 0.76 -1.33
N SER A 217 -2.71 1.72 -1.37
CA SER A 217 -3.03 2.55 -0.20
C SER A 217 -4.46 3.06 -0.27
N HIS A 218 -5.09 3.20 0.88
CA HIS A 218 -6.34 3.94 1.04
C HIS A 218 -6.14 5.44 1.34
N ASP A 219 -4.89 5.89 1.52
CA ASP A 219 -4.57 7.29 1.78
C ASP A 219 -4.60 8.11 0.48
N ARG A 220 -5.57 9.02 0.41
CA ARG A 220 -5.83 9.86 -0.76
C ARG A 220 -4.73 10.90 -0.97
N TYR A 221 -4.20 11.47 0.11
CA TYR A 221 -3.18 12.51 0.03
C TYR A 221 -1.85 11.91 -0.39
N PHE A 222 -1.51 10.75 0.17
CA PHE A 222 -0.32 9.99 -0.20
C PHE A 222 -0.30 9.65 -1.69
N LEU A 223 -1.40 9.10 -2.21
CA LEU A 223 -1.52 8.75 -3.62
C LEU A 223 -1.51 9.97 -4.54
N ASP A 224 -2.09 11.10 -4.12
CA ASP A 224 -2.08 12.32 -4.94
C ASP A 224 -0.68 12.94 -5.07
N LYS A 225 0.17 12.78 -4.05
CA LYS A 225 1.54 13.31 -4.04
C LYS A 225 2.56 12.39 -4.71
N VAL A 226 2.40 11.06 -4.57
CA VAL A 226 3.41 10.08 -5.01
C VAL A 226 3.08 9.47 -6.38
N ALA A 227 1.81 9.22 -6.71
CA ALA A 227 1.47 8.44 -7.90
C ALA A 227 1.33 9.31 -9.17
N ASP A 228 1.96 8.86 -10.25
CA ASP A 228 1.81 9.43 -11.59
C ASP A 228 0.59 8.87 -12.33
N ASN A 229 0.16 7.66 -11.95
CA ASN A 229 -0.99 6.98 -12.51
C ASN A 229 -1.73 6.23 -11.42
N ILE A 230 -3.05 6.14 -11.54
CA ILE A 230 -3.89 5.32 -10.68
C ILE A 230 -4.43 4.14 -11.48
N CYS A 231 -4.24 2.93 -10.99
CA CYS A 231 -4.89 1.72 -11.47
C CYS A 231 -6.01 1.35 -10.49
N GLU A 232 -7.23 1.19 -10.99
CA GLU A 232 -8.37 0.74 -10.19
C GLU A 232 -8.80 -0.66 -10.65
N ILE A 233 -8.92 -1.59 -9.71
CA ILE A 233 -9.59 -2.87 -9.95
C ILE A 233 -11.06 -2.75 -9.52
N GLU A 234 -11.96 -2.93 -10.47
CA GLU A 234 -13.40 -2.88 -10.28
C GLU A 234 -14.07 -4.00 -11.08
N ASN A 235 -14.85 -4.85 -10.38
CA ASN A 235 -15.56 -6.00 -10.96
C ASN A 235 -14.65 -6.95 -11.78
N GLY A 236 -13.42 -7.17 -11.28
CA GLY A 236 -12.40 -8.01 -11.91
C GLY A 236 -11.65 -7.35 -13.07
N SER A 237 -12.08 -6.19 -13.56
CA SER A 237 -11.38 -5.45 -14.62
C SER A 237 -10.48 -4.37 -14.03
N LEU A 238 -9.36 -4.09 -14.71
CA LEU A 238 -8.41 -3.05 -14.33
C LEU A 238 -8.55 -1.82 -15.24
N TYR A 239 -8.61 -0.64 -14.64
CA TYR A 239 -8.71 0.64 -15.33
C TYR A 239 -7.53 1.53 -14.92
N LYS A 240 -6.84 2.11 -15.89
CA LYS A 240 -5.70 3.00 -15.65
C LYS A 240 -6.09 4.45 -15.93
N TYR A 241 -5.69 5.34 -15.04
CA TYR A 241 -5.95 6.77 -15.08
C TYR A 241 -4.64 7.53 -14.94
N LYS A 242 -4.51 8.64 -15.64
CA LYS A 242 -3.31 9.48 -15.60
C LYS A 242 -3.42 10.52 -14.48
N GLY A 243 -2.34 10.73 -13.74
CA GLY A 243 -2.28 11.63 -12.58
C GLY A 243 -2.60 10.93 -11.25
N GLY A 244 -2.50 11.69 -10.17
CA GLY A 244 -2.79 11.24 -8.80
C GLY A 244 -4.27 11.02 -8.51
N TYR A 245 -4.59 10.83 -7.23
CA TYR A 245 -5.93 10.51 -6.75
C TYR A 245 -7.01 11.52 -7.18
N SER A 246 -6.71 12.82 -7.14
CA SER A 246 -7.65 13.89 -7.50
C SER A 246 -8.02 13.84 -8.98
N ALA A 247 -7.04 13.58 -9.85
CA ALA A 247 -7.24 13.43 -11.29
C ALA A 247 -8.02 12.14 -11.61
N PHE A 248 -7.74 11.06 -10.89
CA PHE A 248 -8.48 9.80 -10.96
C PHE A 248 -9.98 9.99 -10.70
N LEU A 249 -10.37 10.70 -9.63
CA LEU A 249 -11.78 10.90 -9.30
C LEU A 249 -12.56 11.57 -10.45
N THR A 250 -11.93 12.57 -11.08
CA THR A 250 -12.53 13.29 -12.21
C THR A 250 -12.71 12.38 -13.42
N GLN A 251 -11.64 11.68 -13.83
CA GLN A 251 -11.69 10.76 -14.98
C GLN A 251 -12.62 9.58 -14.73
N LYS A 252 -12.69 9.08 -13.49
CA LYS A 252 -13.63 8.02 -13.11
C LYS A 252 -15.07 8.50 -13.24
N ALA A 253 -15.39 9.70 -12.77
CA ALA A 253 -16.73 10.27 -12.91
C ALA A 253 -17.13 10.46 -14.39
N GLU A 254 -16.19 10.88 -15.24
CA GLU A 254 -16.43 10.99 -16.68
C GLU A 254 -16.67 9.62 -17.32
N ARG A 255 -15.79 8.63 -17.07
CA ARG A 255 -15.97 7.24 -17.51
C ARG A 255 -17.35 6.71 -17.11
N MET A 256 -17.76 6.96 -15.86
CA MET A 256 -19.05 6.53 -15.34
C MET A 256 -20.23 7.20 -16.05
N ARG A 257 -20.16 8.51 -16.28
CA ARG A 257 -21.21 9.24 -17.03
C ARG A 257 -21.34 8.74 -18.47
N HIS A 258 -20.22 8.42 -19.11
CA HIS A 258 -20.23 7.83 -20.45
C HIS A 258 -20.89 6.45 -20.45
N ALA A 259 -20.48 5.57 -19.52
CA ALA A 259 -21.07 4.24 -19.39
C ALA A 259 -22.58 4.29 -19.08
N GLU A 260 -23.03 5.22 -18.24
CA GLU A 260 -24.44 5.37 -17.89
C GLU A 260 -25.29 5.81 -19.10
N LYS A 261 -24.79 6.76 -19.91
CA LYS A 261 -25.46 7.17 -21.16
C LYS A 261 -25.54 6.04 -22.18
N GLU A 262 -24.48 5.25 -22.33
CA GLU A 262 -24.47 4.10 -23.24
C GLU A 262 -25.46 3.02 -22.79
N TYR A 263 -25.48 2.74 -21.48
CA TYR A 263 -26.45 1.82 -20.89
C TYR A 263 -27.90 2.28 -21.08
N GLU A 264 -28.21 3.56 -20.81
CA GLU A 264 -29.55 4.12 -21.03
C GLU A 264 -29.97 4.03 -22.50
N LYS A 265 -29.05 4.33 -23.43
CA LYS A 265 -29.30 4.17 -24.87
C LYS A 265 -29.60 2.71 -25.22
N GLN A 266 -28.80 1.76 -24.74
CA GLN A 266 -29.02 0.33 -24.97
C GLN A 266 -30.37 -0.12 -24.40
N GLN A 267 -30.74 0.32 -23.19
CA GLN A 267 -32.03 0.00 -22.57
C GLN A 267 -33.22 0.57 -23.35
N SER A 268 -33.11 1.81 -23.84
CA SER A 268 -34.16 2.41 -24.67
C SER A 268 -34.32 1.68 -26.01
N GLU A 269 -33.22 1.28 -26.65
CA GLU A 269 -33.24 0.50 -27.90
C GLU A 269 -33.85 -0.90 -27.66
N LEU A 270 -33.49 -1.54 -26.55
CA LEU A 270 -34.07 -2.83 -26.13
C LEU A 270 -35.57 -2.73 -25.86
N ALA A 271 -36.02 -1.69 -25.16
CA ALA A 271 -37.43 -1.46 -24.89
C ALA A 271 -38.21 -1.26 -26.19
N ALA A 272 -37.71 -0.41 -27.10
CA ALA A 272 -38.33 -0.19 -28.40
C ALA A 272 -38.39 -1.46 -29.27
N MET A 273 -37.35 -2.29 -29.28
CA MET A 273 -37.36 -3.57 -29.99
C MET A 273 -38.36 -4.56 -29.38
N ARG A 274 -38.40 -4.68 -28.04
CA ARG A 274 -39.36 -5.54 -27.34
C ARG A 274 -40.80 -5.12 -27.60
N ASP A 275 -41.10 -3.83 -27.54
CA ASP A 275 -42.42 -3.28 -27.83
C ASP A 275 -42.86 -3.55 -29.27
N TYR A 276 -41.94 -3.40 -30.22
CA TYR A 276 -42.20 -3.71 -31.63
C TYR A 276 -42.49 -5.19 -31.84
N VAL A 277 -41.69 -6.08 -31.23
CA VAL A 277 -41.89 -7.53 -31.30
C VAL A 277 -43.24 -7.91 -30.69
N ALA A 278 -43.56 -7.43 -29.49
CA ALA A 278 -44.83 -7.69 -28.81
C ALA A 278 -46.05 -7.23 -29.62
N LYS A 279 -46.02 -6.01 -30.18
CA LYS A 279 -47.12 -5.45 -30.99
C LYS A 279 -47.38 -6.23 -32.28
N ASN A 280 -46.34 -6.75 -32.93
CA ASN A 280 -46.48 -7.44 -34.22
C ASN A 280 -46.77 -8.95 -34.08
N LEU A 281 -46.32 -9.59 -33.00
CA LEU A 281 -46.71 -10.97 -32.65
C LEU A 281 -48.22 -11.08 -32.39
N ALA A 282 -48.81 -10.09 -31.73
CA ALA A 282 -50.25 -10.05 -31.43
C ALA A 282 -51.14 -9.86 -32.68
N LYS A 283 -50.58 -9.39 -33.80
CA LYS A 283 -51.32 -9.06 -35.04
C LYS A 283 -51.22 -10.12 -36.15
N SER A 284 -50.74 -11.33 -35.82
CA SER A 284 -50.69 -12.50 -36.73
C SER A 284 -50.14 -12.21 -38.14
N SER A 285 -49.22 -11.24 -38.26
CA SER A 285 -48.43 -11.00 -39.47
C SER A 285 -46.99 -11.41 -39.17
N SER A 286 -46.63 -12.64 -39.56
CA SER A 286 -45.26 -13.15 -39.46
C SER A 286 -44.36 -12.48 -40.50
N SER A 287 -44.05 -11.21 -40.26
CA SER A 287 -43.03 -10.52 -41.02
C SER A 287 -41.66 -11.11 -40.70
N ASN A 288 -40.85 -11.40 -41.74
CA ASN A 288 -39.42 -11.74 -41.61
C ASN A 288 -38.65 -10.73 -40.73
N SER A 289 -39.16 -9.50 -40.57
CA SER A 289 -38.60 -8.47 -39.69
C SER A 289 -38.75 -8.74 -38.18
N VAL A 290 -39.79 -9.49 -37.76
CA VAL A 290 -40.00 -9.84 -36.35
C VAL A 290 -39.02 -10.95 -35.96
N GLY A 291 -38.87 -11.97 -36.81
CA GLY A 291 -37.93 -13.07 -36.58
C GLY A 291 -36.47 -12.63 -36.53
N SER A 292 -36.06 -11.65 -37.36
CA SER A 292 -34.70 -11.11 -37.30
C SER A 292 -34.41 -10.32 -36.03
N ARG A 293 -35.38 -9.54 -35.53
CA ARG A 293 -35.26 -8.79 -34.27
C ARG A 293 -35.29 -9.68 -33.02
N VAL A 294 -36.05 -10.78 -33.04
CA VAL A 294 -36.00 -11.79 -31.97
C VAL A 294 -34.61 -12.43 -31.90
N LYS A 295 -34.05 -12.86 -33.04
CA LYS A 295 -32.69 -13.39 -33.09
C LYS A 295 -31.63 -12.36 -32.69
N ALA A 296 -31.84 -11.09 -33.01
CA ALA A 296 -30.95 -10.02 -32.58
C ALA A 296 -30.99 -9.82 -31.06
N LEU A 297 -32.18 -9.88 -30.43
CA LEU A 297 -32.34 -9.80 -28.98
C LEU A 297 -31.72 -11.01 -28.26
N GLU A 298 -31.81 -12.21 -28.81
CA GLU A 298 -31.21 -13.43 -28.25
C GLU A 298 -29.68 -13.43 -28.30
N LYS A 299 -29.10 -12.80 -29.32
CA LYS A 299 -27.63 -12.70 -29.51
C LYS A 299 -27.02 -11.43 -28.92
N MET A 300 -27.83 -10.49 -28.46
CA MET A 300 -27.33 -9.23 -27.93
C MET A 300 -26.76 -9.45 -26.54
N GLU A 301 -25.48 -9.12 -26.36
CA GLU A 301 -24.86 -9.07 -25.04
C GLU A 301 -25.40 -7.85 -24.27
N LEU A 302 -26.09 -8.12 -23.17
CA LEU A 302 -26.61 -7.08 -22.29
C LEU A 302 -25.45 -6.48 -21.49
N GLN A 303 -25.28 -5.16 -21.59
CA GLN A 303 -24.34 -4.48 -20.72
C GLN A 303 -24.85 -4.56 -19.27
N ALA A 304 -23.94 -4.87 -18.34
CA ALA A 304 -24.22 -4.77 -16.92
C ALA A 304 -24.49 -3.30 -16.58
N LYS A 305 -25.43 -3.05 -15.66
CA LYS A 305 -25.72 -1.70 -15.20
C LYS A 305 -24.45 -1.06 -14.61
N PRO A 306 -23.98 0.09 -15.13
CA PRO A 306 -22.85 0.80 -14.56
C PRO A 306 -23.17 1.20 -13.12
N ASN A 307 -22.24 0.98 -12.19
CA ASN A 307 -22.37 1.34 -10.78
C ASN A 307 -23.70 0.84 -10.16
N PRO A 308 -23.91 -0.48 -10.00
CA PRO A 308 -25.05 -0.97 -9.24
C PRO A 308 -24.91 -0.35 -7.85
N LYS A 309 -25.80 0.59 -7.48
CA LYS A 309 -25.70 1.40 -6.26
C LYS A 309 -25.11 0.56 -5.14
N GLN A 310 -23.81 0.76 -4.86
CA GLN A 310 -23.20 0.12 -3.71
C GLN A 310 -24.04 0.60 -2.53
N LYS A 311 -24.51 -0.33 -1.69
CA LYS A 311 -25.26 0.05 -0.49
C LYS A 311 -24.35 1.01 0.27
N GLU A 312 -24.65 2.31 0.25
CA GLU A 312 -23.95 3.27 1.09
C GLU A 312 -24.11 2.78 2.51
N VAL A 313 -23.04 2.26 3.09
CA VAL A 313 -23.06 1.81 4.47
C VAL A 313 -23.05 3.07 5.33
N ARG A 314 -24.24 3.56 5.66
CA ARG A 314 -24.41 4.69 6.56
C ARG A 314 -24.42 4.14 7.99
N PHE A 315 -23.31 4.37 8.69
CA PHE A 315 -23.27 4.17 10.13
C PHE A 315 -23.94 5.36 10.81
N LYS A 316 -25.03 5.10 11.52
CA LYS A 316 -25.66 6.07 12.41
C LYS A 316 -25.44 5.57 13.83
N PHE A 317 -24.75 6.38 14.63
CA PHE A 317 -24.60 6.13 16.06
C PHE A 317 -25.68 6.90 16.79
N GLU A 318 -26.55 6.18 17.49
CA GLU A 318 -27.62 6.74 18.31
C GLU A 318 -27.32 6.48 19.79
N TYR A 319 -28.01 7.21 20.67
CA TYR A 319 -27.88 7.06 22.10
C TYR A 319 -29.16 6.47 22.68
N ASP A 320 -29.02 5.50 23.60
CA ASP A 320 -30.14 4.92 24.35
C ASP A 320 -30.79 5.98 25.26
N PHE A 321 -29.96 6.89 25.80
CA PHE A 321 -30.36 8.00 26.68
C PHE A 321 -29.54 9.25 26.35
N GLU A 322 -30.12 10.44 26.52
CA GLU A 322 -29.39 11.67 26.25
C GLU A 322 -28.24 11.85 27.26
N PRO A 323 -26.98 11.98 26.79
CA PRO A 323 -25.84 12.18 27.66
C PRO A 323 -25.83 13.59 28.26
N HIS A 324 -25.26 13.72 29.46
CA HIS A 324 -25.04 15.02 30.08
C HIS A 324 -24.11 15.93 29.24
N LYS A 325 -24.10 17.23 29.54
CA LYS A 325 -23.27 18.23 28.81
C LYS A 325 -21.79 17.84 28.79
N VAL A 326 -21.24 17.41 29.93
CA VAL A 326 -19.87 16.89 30.04
C VAL A 326 -19.92 15.37 29.95
N VAL A 327 -19.24 14.81 28.96
CA VAL A 327 -19.21 13.36 28.67
C VAL A 327 -17.99 12.70 29.30
N LEU A 328 -16.84 13.36 29.31
CA LEU A 328 -15.61 12.87 29.92
C LEU A 328 -14.88 14.04 30.59
N SER A 329 -14.39 13.82 31.80
CA SER A 329 -13.52 14.74 32.51
C SER A 329 -12.32 13.98 33.05
N CYS A 330 -11.13 14.40 32.62
CA CYS A 330 -9.84 13.97 33.12
C CYS A 330 -9.19 15.14 33.84
N LYS A 331 -8.71 14.93 35.07
CA LYS A 331 -7.97 15.92 35.86
C LYS A 331 -6.69 15.31 36.39
N ASP A 332 -5.58 15.96 36.10
CA ASP A 332 -4.23 15.60 36.56
C ASP A 332 -3.87 14.14 36.29
N VAL A 333 -4.26 13.63 35.11
CA VAL A 333 -4.08 12.21 34.77
C VAL A 333 -2.64 11.94 34.39
N GLY A 334 -1.97 11.11 35.17
CA GLY A 334 -0.67 10.54 34.84
C GLY A 334 -0.79 9.07 34.43
N ILE A 335 0.06 8.64 33.50
CA ILE A 335 0.05 7.27 32.95
C ILE A 335 1.41 6.64 33.08
N PHE A 336 1.41 5.43 33.65
CA PHE A 336 2.57 4.60 33.84
C PHE A 336 2.40 3.29 33.06
N VAL A 337 3.40 2.91 32.27
CA VAL A 337 3.38 1.66 31.50
C VAL A 337 4.64 0.86 31.80
N GLY A 338 4.46 -0.38 32.29
CA GLY A 338 5.53 -1.31 32.65
C GLY A 338 5.46 -1.80 34.09
N ASN A 339 6.39 -2.68 34.49
CA ASN A 339 6.47 -3.23 35.85
C ASN A 339 7.36 -2.36 36.74
N ALA A 340 7.39 -2.60 38.06
CA ALA A 340 8.16 -1.79 39.02
C ALA A 340 9.65 -1.58 38.67
N SER A 341 10.25 -2.48 37.87
CA SER A 341 11.66 -2.42 37.43
C SER A 341 11.86 -1.79 36.04
N THR A 342 10.82 -1.65 35.21
CA THR A 342 10.89 -1.20 33.80
C THR A 342 9.83 -0.16 33.43
N GLY A 343 9.07 0.32 34.42
CA GLY A 343 7.97 1.25 34.23
C GLY A 343 8.43 2.60 33.70
N LYS A 344 7.91 3.00 32.54
CA LYS A 344 8.10 4.33 31.97
C LYS A 344 6.88 5.19 32.26
N GLN A 345 7.09 6.34 32.89
CA GLN A 345 6.05 7.37 33.00
C GLN A 345 5.89 8.02 31.63
N LEU A 346 4.71 7.89 31.04
CA LEU A 346 4.40 8.46 29.72
C LEU A 346 3.88 9.89 29.85
N TYR A 347 3.04 10.13 30.86
CA TYR A 347 2.42 11.43 31.11
C TYR A 347 2.33 11.69 32.61
N GLU A 348 2.47 12.95 33.01
CA GLU A 348 2.40 13.36 34.42
C GLU A 348 1.10 14.07 34.76
N ASN A 349 0.59 14.92 33.86
CA ASN A 349 -0.59 15.73 34.11
C ASN A 349 -1.37 16.00 32.81
N ILE A 350 -2.31 15.11 32.47
CA ILE A 350 -3.29 15.36 31.42
C ILE A 350 -4.61 15.78 32.06
N SER A 351 -5.04 16.99 31.76
CA SER A 351 -6.36 17.51 32.11
C SER A 351 -7.14 17.85 30.85
N LEU A 352 -8.32 17.23 30.67
CA LEU A 352 -9.19 17.49 29.52
C LEU A 352 -10.66 17.29 29.89
N GLU A 353 -11.53 18.05 29.24
CA GLU A 353 -12.98 17.87 29.32
C GLU A 353 -13.53 17.70 27.90
N VAL A 354 -14.42 16.72 27.71
CA VAL A 354 -15.10 16.46 26.44
C VAL A 354 -16.59 16.70 26.64
N LEU A 355 -17.17 17.60 25.86
CA LEU A 355 -18.59 17.91 25.89
C LEU A 355 -19.39 17.05 24.92
N LYS A 356 -20.71 16.98 25.13
CA LYS A 356 -21.61 16.25 24.24
C LYS A 356 -21.57 16.84 22.82
N GLY A 357 -21.36 15.96 21.83
CA GLY A 357 -21.27 16.33 20.41
C GLY A 357 -19.88 16.77 19.95
N GLU A 358 -18.92 16.94 20.85
CA GLU A 358 -17.54 17.25 20.46
C GLU A 358 -16.86 16.04 19.82
N LYS A 359 -16.07 16.33 18.78
CA LYS A 359 -15.22 15.35 18.09
C LYS A 359 -13.78 15.69 18.43
N VAL A 360 -13.14 14.83 19.23
CA VAL A 360 -11.77 15.04 19.71
C VAL A 360 -10.83 14.09 18.98
N ALA A 361 -9.78 14.63 18.36
CA ALA A 361 -8.71 13.85 17.75
C ALA A 361 -7.45 13.92 18.62
N ILE A 362 -6.88 12.76 18.97
CA ILE A 362 -5.62 12.67 19.72
C ILE A 362 -4.50 12.40 18.73
N ILE A 363 -3.65 13.40 18.50
CA ILE A 363 -2.55 13.35 17.54
C ILE A 363 -1.20 13.32 18.25
N GLY A 364 -0.21 12.67 17.64
CA GLY A 364 1.16 12.59 18.16
C GLY A 364 1.97 11.49 17.49
N LYS A 365 3.28 11.45 17.75
CA LYS A 365 4.19 10.44 17.21
C LYS A 365 3.81 9.02 17.64
N ASN A 366 4.24 8.01 16.89
CA ASN A 366 4.05 6.62 17.31
C ASN A 366 4.91 6.30 18.55
N GLY A 367 4.37 5.50 19.48
CA GLY A 367 5.02 5.23 20.76
C GLY A 367 4.88 6.30 21.85
N VAL A 368 4.27 7.47 21.55
CA VAL A 368 4.10 8.56 22.54
C VAL A 368 3.14 8.22 23.68
N GLY A 369 2.28 7.21 23.51
CA GLY A 369 1.32 6.76 24.54
C GLY A 369 -0.17 6.98 24.22
N LYS A 370 -0.55 7.30 22.97
CA LYS A 370 -1.94 7.52 22.55
C LYS A 370 -2.89 6.37 22.95
N SER A 371 -2.54 5.13 22.57
CA SER A 371 -3.34 3.95 22.91
C SER A 371 -3.34 3.65 24.41
N SER A 372 -2.22 3.93 25.10
CA SER A 372 -2.14 3.83 26.56
C SER A 372 -3.09 4.83 27.23
N PHE A 373 -3.20 6.05 26.71
CA PHE A 373 -4.14 7.06 27.20
C PHE A 373 -5.60 6.64 27.03
N LEU A 374 -5.97 6.09 25.88
CA LEU A 374 -7.32 5.54 25.68
C LEU A 374 -7.59 4.36 26.63
N LYS A 375 -6.61 3.46 26.82
CA LYS A 375 -6.72 2.35 27.77
C LYS A 375 -6.84 2.84 29.23
N ALA A 376 -6.18 3.93 29.59
CA ALA A 376 -6.31 4.55 30.92
C ALA A 376 -7.69 5.17 31.13
N ILE A 377 -8.24 5.87 30.12
CA ILE A 377 -9.62 6.38 30.14
C ILE A 377 -10.63 5.26 30.39
N LEU A 378 -10.41 4.11 29.76
CA LEU A 378 -11.22 2.90 29.95
C LEU A 378 -10.91 2.14 31.24
N LYS A 379 -10.01 2.66 32.09
CA LYS A 379 -9.56 2.05 33.35
C LYS A 379 -8.97 0.64 33.18
N LYS A 380 -8.40 0.35 31.99
CA LYS A 380 -7.74 -0.94 31.68
C LYS A 380 -6.28 -0.99 32.10
N ILE A 381 -5.65 0.16 32.33
CA ILE A 381 -4.27 0.27 32.83
C ILE A 381 -4.23 1.21 34.05
N PRO A 382 -3.22 1.09 34.92
CA PRO A 382 -3.04 2.01 36.05
C PRO A 382 -2.84 3.46 35.60
N TYR A 383 -3.43 4.40 36.34
CA TYR A 383 -3.29 5.84 36.14
C TYR A 383 -3.33 6.58 37.49
N SER A 384 -2.73 7.76 37.55
CA SER A 384 -2.90 8.74 38.63
C SER A 384 -3.93 9.81 38.24
N GLY A 385 -4.38 10.63 39.18
CA GLY A 385 -5.38 11.68 38.91
C GLY A 385 -6.82 11.18 38.93
N GLN A 386 -7.73 11.88 38.25
CA GLN A 386 -9.16 11.56 38.22
C GLN A 386 -9.69 11.45 36.79
N ILE A 387 -10.35 10.33 36.48
CA ILE A 387 -11.08 10.11 35.22
C ILE A 387 -12.55 9.82 35.55
N LYS A 388 -13.46 10.68 35.07
CA LYS A 388 -14.90 10.57 35.29
C LYS A 388 -15.66 10.70 33.98
N PHE A 389 -16.54 9.74 33.71
CA PHE A 389 -17.55 9.88 32.67
C PHE A 389 -18.77 10.61 33.23
N GLY A 390 -19.44 11.38 32.36
CA GLY A 390 -20.70 12.02 32.67
C GLY A 390 -21.84 11.04 32.90
N GLY A 391 -22.99 11.56 33.35
CA GLY A 391 -24.22 10.79 33.43
C GLY A 391 -24.71 10.34 32.05
N ASN A 392 -25.30 9.15 31.97
CA ASN A 392 -25.83 8.54 30.75
C ASN A 392 -24.79 8.35 29.62
N VAL A 393 -23.53 8.11 29.98
CA VAL A 393 -22.47 7.84 29.01
C VAL A 393 -22.22 6.34 28.91
N LYS A 394 -22.43 5.80 27.71
CA LYS A 394 -22.03 4.44 27.33
C LYS A 394 -20.79 4.53 26.47
N VAL A 395 -19.73 3.82 26.85
CA VAL A 395 -18.45 3.86 26.17
C VAL A 395 -18.30 2.63 25.29
N ALA A 396 -18.04 2.85 24.00
CA ALA A 396 -17.62 1.81 23.07
C ALA A 396 -16.16 2.06 22.67
N TYR A 397 -15.36 1.00 22.61
CA TYR A 397 -13.95 1.04 22.20
C TYR A 397 -13.72 0.06 21.07
N PHE A 398 -13.07 0.54 20.02
CA PHE A 398 -12.61 -0.26 18.89
C PHE A 398 -11.08 -0.11 18.86
N ASP A 399 -10.36 -1.24 18.83
CA ASP A 399 -8.90 -1.29 18.82
C ASP A 399 -8.36 -1.33 17.39
#